data_AF-A0A0G1D1T4-F1
#
_entry.id   AF-A0A0G1D1T4-F1
#
_cell.length_a   1.000
_cell.length_b   1.000
_cell.length_c   1.000
_cell.angle_alpha   90.00
_cell.angle_beta   90.00
_cell.angle_gamma   90.00
#
_symmetry.space_group_name_H-M   'P 1'
#
loop_
_entity.id
_entity.type
_entity.pdbx_description
1 polymer ?
#
loop_
_entity_poly.entity_id
_entity_poly.type
_entity_poly.pdbx_seq_one_letter_code
_entity_poly.pdbx_strand_id
1 'polypeptide(L)'
;MLIGLILFELLNAAEILDYTADYGWPTLIFINLEIIAGGKIISFLFKRKDCLLKLGPAFFAAAMLVYADSFGNILRLYPKILWYDRFSHFLGGIAAALFFFSIAQALNRCGKIKANALWLFALAFSFSLSAAVFYELAEYIQDMIYASQRIGPGTDTVDDLFMHFLGTAIITIAQGVNYLFKNRI
;
A
#
# COMPACT_ATOMS: atom_id res chain seq x y z
N MET A 1 -3.81 9.31 -12.44
CA MET A 1 -2.98 8.12 -12.67
C MET A 1 -3.88 6.88 -12.75
N LEU A 2 -4.45 6.40 -11.64
CA LEU A 2 -5.25 5.15 -11.60
C LEU A 2 -6.49 5.08 -12.51
N ILE A 3 -7.09 6.21 -12.91
CA ILE A 3 -8.26 6.20 -13.82
C ILE A 3 -7.95 5.51 -15.14
N GLY A 4 -6.73 5.70 -15.69
CA GLY A 4 -6.35 5.06 -16.95
C GLY A 4 -6.21 3.54 -16.81
N LEU A 5 -5.71 3.08 -15.66
CA LEU A 5 -5.59 1.66 -15.35
C LEU A 5 -6.97 1.01 -15.17
N ILE A 6 -7.87 1.65 -14.40
CA ILE A 6 -9.24 1.19 -14.24
C ILE A 6 -9.96 1.12 -15.59
N LEU A 7 -9.77 2.13 -16.46
CA LEU A 7 -10.37 2.10 -17.79
C LEU A 7 -9.84 0.92 -18.61
N PHE A 8 -8.52 0.66 -18.58
CA PHE A 8 -7.93 -0.50 -19.24
C PHE A 8 -8.53 -1.82 -18.70
N GLU A 9 -8.64 -1.99 -17.40
CA GLU A 9 -9.24 -3.18 -16.77
C GLU A 9 -10.72 -3.33 -17.14
N LEU A 10 -11.50 -2.24 -17.15
CA LEU A 10 -12.90 -2.24 -17.56
C LEU A 10 -13.08 -2.65 -19.02
N LEU A 11 -12.20 -2.20 -19.92
CA LEU A 11 -12.24 -2.58 -21.33
C LEU A 11 -11.93 -4.08 -21.52
N ASN A 12 -11.01 -4.65 -20.76
CA ASN A 12 -10.77 -6.09 -20.79
C ASN A 12 -11.93 -6.88 -20.12
N ALA A 13 -12.49 -6.37 -19.03
CA ALA A 13 -13.67 -6.97 -18.39
C ALA A 13 -14.91 -6.98 -19.29
N ALA A 14 -15.01 -6.00 -20.18
CA ALA A 14 -16.07 -5.90 -21.20
C ALA A 14 -15.74 -6.66 -22.49
N GLU A 15 -14.65 -7.43 -22.54
CA GLU A 15 -14.19 -8.19 -23.71
C GLU A 15 -13.93 -7.31 -24.96
N ILE A 16 -13.69 -6.01 -24.75
CA ILE A 16 -13.30 -5.08 -25.83
C ILE A 16 -11.80 -5.23 -26.13
N LEU A 17 -11.01 -5.49 -25.08
CA LEU A 17 -9.60 -5.86 -25.16
C LEU A 17 -9.45 -7.35 -24.80
N ASP A 18 -8.41 -7.98 -25.34
CA ASP A 18 -8.20 -9.44 -25.28
C ASP A 18 -6.93 -9.82 -24.48
N TYR A 19 -6.68 -9.12 -23.37
CA TYR A 19 -5.66 -9.55 -22.42
C TYR A 19 -6.26 -10.51 -21.38
N THR A 20 -5.39 -11.25 -20.71
CA THR A 20 -5.74 -12.09 -19.56
C THR A 20 -5.02 -11.61 -18.31
N ALA A 21 -5.59 -11.89 -17.13
CA ALA A 21 -5.01 -11.58 -15.84
C ALA A 21 -5.15 -12.79 -14.91
N ASP A 22 -4.12 -13.09 -14.11
CA ASP A 22 -4.12 -14.23 -13.19
C ASP A 22 -5.24 -14.08 -12.13
N TYR A 23 -5.33 -12.92 -11.47
CA TYR A 23 -6.51 -12.55 -10.67
C TYR A 23 -7.46 -11.71 -11.55
N GLY A 24 -8.60 -12.30 -11.92
CA GLY A 24 -9.52 -11.74 -12.93
C GLY A 24 -9.90 -10.27 -12.73
N TRP A 25 -10.29 -9.61 -13.83
CA TRP A 25 -10.51 -8.17 -13.91
C TRP A 25 -11.35 -7.53 -12.77
N PRO A 26 -12.44 -8.16 -12.27
CA PRO A 26 -13.20 -7.58 -11.17
C PRO A 26 -12.37 -7.35 -9.90
N THR A 27 -11.41 -8.24 -9.60
CA THR A 27 -10.54 -8.13 -8.43
C THR A 27 -9.60 -6.93 -8.55
N LEU A 28 -8.94 -6.77 -9.70
CA LEU A 28 -8.03 -5.64 -9.95
C LEU A 28 -8.77 -4.29 -9.90
N ILE A 29 -9.96 -4.23 -10.52
CA ILE A 29 -10.82 -3.04 -10.48
C ILE A 29 -11.20 -2.70 -9.04
N PHE A 30 -11.58 -3.71 -8.25
CA PHE A 30 -11.99 -3.52 -6.86
C PHE A 30 -10.85 -2.91 -6.02
N ILE A 31 -9.64 -3.48 -6.09
CA ILE A 31 -8.44 -2.96 -5.39
C ILE A 31 -8.17 -1.49 -5.77
N ASN A 32 -8.28 -1.16 -7.05
CA ASN A 32 -8.07 0.20 -7.56
C ASN A 32 -9.11 1.19 -7.03
N LEU A 33 -10.37 0.77 -6.95
CA LEU A 33 -11.44 1.58 -6.40
C LEU A 33 -11.28 1.78 -4.89
N GLU A 34 -10.83 0.77 -4.14
CA GLU A 34 -10.56 0.90 -2.71
C GLU A 34 -9.53 1.98 -2.41
N ILE A 35 -8.44 2.05 -3.18
CA ILE A 35 -7.39 3.06 -2.96
C ILE A 35 -7.91 4.47 -3.26
N ILE A 36 -8.65 4.65 -4.36
CA ILE A 36 -9.22 5.96 -4.72
C ILE A 36 -10.31 6.37 -3.72
N ALA A 37 -11.25 5.48 -3.42
CA ALA A 37 -12.36 5.75 -2.52
C ALA A 37 -11.88 5.95 -1.09
N GLY A 38 -11.06 5.04 -0.57
CA GLY A 38 -10.49 5.10 0.77
C GLY A 38 -9.70 6.39 0.97
N GLY A 39 -8.82 6.75 0.04
CA GLY A 39 -8.07 7.99 0.17
C GLY A 39 -8.93 9.26 0.04
N LYS A 40 -10.02 9.24 -0.77
CA LYS A 40 -11.01 10.34 -0.79
C LYS A 40 -11.78 10.45 0.52
N ILE A 41 -12.24 9.31 1.06
CA ILE A 41 -12.97 9.23 2.34
C ILE A 41 -12.09 9.80 3.46
N ILE A 42 -10.83 9.35 3.55
CA ILE A 42 -9.89 9.85 4.56
C ILE A 42 -9.60 11.33 4.36
N SER A 43 -9.37 11.79 3.13
CA SER A 43 -9.19 13.23 2.87
C SER A 43 -10.41 14.05 3.29
N PHE A 44 -11.63 13.52 3.09
CA PHE A 44 -12.87 14.15 3.53
C PHE A 44 -12.98 14.22 5.06
N LEU A 45 -12.63 13.14 5.77
CA LEU A 45 -12.62 13.10 7.24
C LEU A 45 -11.67 14.16 7.84
N PHE A 46 -10.53 14.42 7.19
CA PHE A 46 -9.56 15.43 7.61
C PHE A 46 -9.82 16.84 7.05
N LYS A 47 -10.84 17.03 6.20
CA LYS A 47 -11.18 18.33 5.60
C LYS A 47 -11.69 19.35 6.63
N ARG A 48 -12.19 18.89 7.79
CA ARG A 48 -12.64 19.78 8.87
C ARG A 48 -11.46 20.13 9.79
N LYS A 49 -11.11 21.43 9.87
CA LYS A 49 -10.23 22.11 10.86
C LYS A 49 -8.73 22.23 10.55
N ASP A 50 -8.30 22.90 9.48
CA ASP A 50 -6.86 23.21 9.20
C ASP A 50 -5.91 21.98 9.22
N CYS A 51 -6.50 20.80 9.17
CA CYS A 51 -5.89 19.49 9.32
C CYS A 51 -5.48 18.93 7.97
N LEU A 52 -4.85 19.75 7.11
CA LEU A 52 -4.56 19.35 5.73
C LEU A 52 -3.72 18.07 5.73
N LEU A 53 -4.35 16.99 5.28
CA LEU A 53 -3.73 15.69 5.14
C LEU A 53 -3.01 15.64 3.79
N LYS A 54 -1.68 15.54 3.83
CA LYS A 54 -0.83 15.52 2.64
C LYS A 54 -0.59 14.08 2.20
N LEU A 55 -1.59 13.46 1.57
CA LEU A 55 -1.48 12.09 1.06
C LEU A 55 -0.73 11.96 -0.27
N GLY A 56 -0.30 13.05 -0.91
CA GLY A 56 0.30 13.02 -2.26
C GLY A 56 1.38 11.93 -2.45
N PRO A 57 2.43 11.89 -1.62
CA PRO A 57 3.45 10.84 -1.70
C PRO A 57 2.91 9.43 -1.44
N ALA A 58 2.02 9.28 -0.46
CA ALA A 58 1.42 7.99 -0.12
C ALA A 58 0.55 7.45 -1.28
N PHE A 59 -0.29 8.30 -1.88
CA PHE A 59 -1.06 7.96 -3.08
C PHE A 59 -0.19 7.63 -4.27
N PHE A 60 0.91 8.36 -4.46
CA PHE A 60 1.84 8.06 -5.54
C PHE A 60 2.46 6.68 -5.36
N ALA A 61 2.97 6.37 -4.17
CA ALA A 61 3.54 5.06 -3.85
C ALA A 61 2.51 3.93 -3.94
N ALA A 62 1.31 4.13 -3.39
CA ALA A 62 0.21 3.16 -3.49
C ALA A 62 -0.19 2.91 -4.95
N ALA A 63 -0.22 3.95 -5.76
CA ALA A 63 -0.52 3.79 -7.17
C ALA A 63 0.62 3.07 -7.92
N MET A 64 1.90 3.32 -7.60
CA MET A 64 3.02 2.54 -8.16
C MET A 64 2.92 1.06 -7.79
N LEU A 65 2.58 0.75 -6.53
CA LEU A 65 2.32 -0.61 -6.07
C LEU A 65 1.21 -1.27 -6.88
N VAL A 66 0.09 -0.59 -7.05
CA VAL A 66 -1.05 -1.07 -7.85
C VAL A 66 -0.65 -1.33 -9.29
N TYR A 67 0.08 -0.42 -9.94
CA TYR A 67 0.55 -0.65 -11.30
C TYR A 67 1.44 -1.88 -11.35
N ALA A 68 2.35 -2.06 -10.38
CA ALA A 68 3.17 -3.25 -10.29
C ALA A 68 2.31 -4.52 -10.11
N ASP A 69 1.32 -4.53 -9.23
CA ASP A 69 0.41 -5.66 -9.06
C ASP A 69 -0.37 -5.98 -10.35
N SER A 70 -0.98 -4.98 -10.99
CA SER A 70 -1.71 -5.18 -12.25
C SER A 70 -0.80 -5.69 -13.36
N PHE A 71 0.40 -5.13 -13.53
CA PHE A 71 1.37 -5.66 -14.52
C PHE A 71 1.84 -7.06 -14.17
N GLY A 72 2.01 -7.36 -12.88
CA GLY A 72 2.36 -8.69 -12.38
C GLY A 72 1.32 -9.72 -12.79
N ASN A 73 0.05 -9.37 -12.68
CA ASN A 73 -1.08 -10.20 -13.07
C ASN A 73 -1.23 -10.36 -14.59
N ILE A 74 -1.13 -9.26 -15.33
CA ILE A 74 -1.36 -9.26 -16.79
C ILE A 74 -0.22 -9.97 -17.53
N LEU A 75 1.02 -9.74 -17.10
CA LEU A 75 2.21 -10.32 -17.73
C LEU A 75 2.61 -11.67 -17.10
N ARG A 76 1.88 -12.10 -16.06
CA ARG A 76 2.11 -13.32 -15.29
C ARG A 76 3.52 -13.35 -14.70
N LEU A 77 3.93 -12.27 -14.03
CA LEU A 77 5.29 -12.09 -13.49
C LEU A 77 5.50 -12.83 -12.17
N TYR A 78 4.47 -12.95 -11.33
CA TYR A 78 4.51 -13.69 -10.06
C TYR A 78 5.10 -15.11 -10.21
N PRO A 79 4.62 -15.96 -11.14
CA PRO A 79 5.22 -17.28 -11.35
C PRO A 79 6.54 -17.27 -12.13
N LYS A 80 6.87 -16.17 -12.83
CA LYS A 80 8.04 -16.11 -13.74
C LYS A 80 9.28 -15.50 -13.10
N ILE A 81 9.10 -14.60 -12.13
CA ILE A 81 10.18 -13.79 -11.55
C ILE A 81 10.13 -13.95 -10.04
N LEU A 82 11.04 -14.76 -9.50
CA LEU A 82 11.08 -15.18 -8.08
C LEU A 82 11.22 -14.03 -7.05
N TRP A 83 11.59 -12.82 -7.49
CA TRP A 83 11.71 -11.66 -6.60
C TRP A 83 10.55 -10.67 -6.76
N TYR A 84 9.64 -10.90 -7.71
CA TYR A 84 8.60 -9.94 -8.06
C TYR A 84 7.60 -9.71 -6.93
N ASP A 85 7.20 -10.81 -6.29
CA ASP A 85 6.28 -10.78 -5.16
C ASP A 85 6.88 -10.00 -3.99
N ARG A 86 8.05 -10.46 -3.51
CA ARG A 86 8.93 -9.74 -2.56
C ARG A 86 9.14 -8.25 -2.86
N PHE A 87 9.30 -7.87 -4.13
CA PHE A 87 9.40 -6.46 -4.53
C PHE A 87 8.09 -5.70 -4.35
N SER A 88 6.96 -6.33 -4.66
CA SER A 88 5.63 -5.76 -4.42
C SER A 88 5.39 -5.55 -2.92
N HIS A 89 5.80 -6.49 -2.06
CA HIS A 89 5.75 -6.32 -0.60
C HIS A 89 6.65 -5.18 -0.10
N PHE A 90 7.83 -5.00 -0.68
CA PHE A 90 8.68 -3.84 -0.38
C PHE A 90 8.00 -2.51 -0.73
N LEU A 91 7.37 -2.41 -1.91
CA LEU A 91 6.58 -1.24 -2.30
C LEU A 91 5.36 -1.03 -1.38
N GLY A 92 4.74 -2.12 -0.94
CA GLY A 92 3.68 -2.15 0.09
C GLY A 92 4.13 -1.48 1.38
N GLY A 93 5.32 -1.85 1.87
CA GLY A 93 5.94 -1.22 3.05
C GLY A 93 6.14 0.28 2.89
N ILE A 94 6.62 0.72 1.72
CA ILE A 94 6.79 2.14 1.43
C ILE A 94 5.44 2.87 1.44
N ALA A 95 4.46 2.35 0.71
CA ALA A 95 3.15 2.99 0.57
C ALA A 95 2.42 3.08 1.92
N ALA A 96 2.37 1.98 2.68
CA ALA A 96 1.72 1.90 3.98
C ALA A 96 2.37 2.86 5.00
N ALA A 97 3.70 2.87 5.08
CA ALA A 97 4.41 3.77 5.98
C ALA A 97 4.19 5.25 5.64
N LEU A 98 4.26 5.63 4.35
CA LEU A 98 3.97 7.01 3.91
C LEU A 98 2.55 7.43 4.31
N PHE A 99 1.58 6.51 4.16
CA PHE A 99 0.19 6.73 4.51
C PHE A 99 0.01 6.94 6.01
N PHE A 100 0.48 6.00 6.85
CA PHE A 100 0.34 6.10 8.30
C PHE A 100 1.11 7.28 8.89
N PHE A 101 2.29 7.60 8.35
CA PHE A 101 3.04 8.79 8.77
C PHE A 101 2.31 10.09 8.42
N SER A 102 1.65 10.14 7.27
CA SER A 102 0.83 11.30 6.86
C SER A 102 -0.35 11.49 7.80
N ILE A 103 -1.02 10.40 8.20
CA ILE A 103 -2.11 10.43 9.18
C ILE A 103 -1.60 10.87 10.55
N ALA A 104 -0.52 10.26 11.06
CA ALA A 104 0.04 10.60 12.36
C ALA A 104 0.46 12.07 12.43
N GLN A 105 1.14 12.58 11.40
CA GLN A 105 1.47 14.01 11.30
C GLN A 105 0.23 14.90 11.28
N ALA A 106 -0.80 14.54 10.52
CA ALA A 106 -2.03 15.32 10.48
C ALA A 106 -2.67 15.36 11.86
N LEU A 107 -2.85 14.21 12.52
CA LEU A 107 -3.38 14.13 13.89
C LEU A 107 -2.57 14.97 14.88
N ASN A 108 -1.25 14.99 14.77
CA ASN A 108 -0.37 15.79 15.62
C ASN A 108 -0.56 17.30 15.38
N ARG A 109 -0.61 17.73 14.11
CA ARG A 109 -0.88 19.13 13.74
C ARG A 109 -2.26 19.60 14.20
N CYS A 110 -3.25 18.71 14.17
CA CYS A 110 -4.61 18.96 14.65
C CYS A 110 -4.73 19.00 16.18
N GLY A 111 -3.65 18.76 16.93
CA GLY A 111 -3.67 18.62 18.38
C GLY A 111 -4.45 17.41 18.90
N LYS A 112 -4.72 16.41 18.06
CA LYS A 112 -5.40 15.16 18.46
C LYS A 112 -4.46 14.20 19.17
N ILE A 113 -3.19 14.25 18.82
CA ILE A 113 -2.10 13.60 19.55
C ILE A 113 -1.02 14.65 19.82
N LYS A 114 -0.19 14.40 20.83
CA LYS A 114 1.03 15.17 21.10
C LYS A 114 2.22 14.22 21.03
N ALA A 115 2.84 14.16 19.86
CA ALA A 115 3.94 13.26 19.57
C ALA A 115 5.16 14.05 19.08
N ASN A 116 6.33 13.71 19.61
CA ASN A 116 7.59 14.13 19.02
C ASN A 116 7.88 13.31 17.74
N ALA A 117 8.94 13.66 17.03
CA ALA A 117 9.31 12.98 15.79
C ALA A 117 9.46 11.47 15.97
N LEU A 118 10.15 11.02 17.03
CA LEU A 118 10.36 9.61 17.34
C LEU A 118 9.04 8.85 17.48
N TRP A 119 8.08 9.41 18.20
CA TRP A 119 6.76 8.81 18.37
C TRP A 119 5.96 8.76 17.07
N LEU A 120 6.07 9.77 16.20
CA LEU A 120 5.44 9.73 14.87
C LEU A 120 6.03 8.61 14.00
N PHE A 121 7.34 8.36 14.08
CA PHE A 121 7.97 7.22 13.39
C PHE A 121 7.50 5.90 13.96
N ALA A 122 7.56 5.73 15.28
CA ALA A 122 7.15 4.49 15.93
C ALA A 122 5.71 4.13 15.56
N LEU A 123 4.79 5.10 15.60
CA LEU A 123 3.40 4.88 15.20
C LEU A 123 3.29 4.45 13.73
N ALA A 124 3.88 5.21 12.80
CA ALA A 124 3.80 4.87 11.38
C ALA A 124 4.42 3.52 11.05
N PHE A 125 5.56 3.22 11.67
CA PHE A 125 6.28 1.97 11.52
C PHE A 125 5.45 0.78 12.04
N SER A 126 4.94 0.87 13.27
CA SER A 126 4.12 -0.19 13.87
C SER A 126 2.84 -0.45 13.08
N PHE A 127 2.10 0.59 12.69
CA PHE A 127 0.89 0.41 11.89
C PHE A 127 1.17 -0.15 10.49
N SER A 128 2.28 0.24 9.86
CA SER A 128 2.71 -0.33 8.58
C SER A 128 3.00 -1.83 8.70
N LEU A 129 3.73 -2.26 9.75
CA LEU A 129 4.01 -3.68 9.98
C LEU A 129 2.75 -4.46 10.35
N SER A 130 1.84 -3.89 11.13
CA SER A 130 0.55 -4.52 11.40
C SER A 130 -0.26 -4.72 10.12
N ALA A 131 -0.25 -3.75 9.19
CA ALA A 131 -0.90 -3.90 7.90
C ALA A 131 -0.31 -5.06 7.07
N ALA A 132 1.01 -5.26 7.11
CA ALA A 132 1.66 -6.40 6.47
C ALA A 132 1.15 -7.74 7.04
N VAL A 133 1.12 -7.86 8.36
CA VAL A 133 0.60 -9.07 9.04
C VAL A 133 -0.86 -9.33 8.69
N PHE A 134 -1.69 -8.29 8.62
CA PHE A 134 -3.08 -8.45 8.20
C PHE A 134 -3.23 -8.85 6.73
N TYR A 135 -2.33 -8.41 5.86
CA TYR A 135 -2.31 -8.81 4.46
C TYR A 135 -2.00 -10.31 4.33
N GLU A 136 -0.92 -10.79 4.95
CA GLU A 136 -0.57 -12.22 5.01
C GLU A 136 -1.70 -13.07 5.60
N LEU A 137 -2.34 -12.57 6.66
CA LEU A 137 -3.49 -13.25 7.26
C LEU A 137 -4.68 -13.30 6.29
N ALA A 138 -4.90 -12.26 5.49
CA ALA A 138 -5.94 -12.26 4.47
C ALA A 138 -5.66 -13.28 3.36
N GLU A 139 -4.39 -13.49 2.99
CA GLU A 139 -3.99 -14.53 2.04
C GLU A 139 -4.18 -15.93 2.61
N TYR A 140 -3.80 -16.13 3.87
CA TYR A 140 -4.09 -17.37 4.60
C TYR A 140 -5.59 -17.69 4.63
N ILE A 141 -6.43 -16.69 4.94
CA ILE A 141 -7.89 -16.85 4.95
C ILE A 141 -8.42 -17.19 3.54
N GLN A 142 -7.87 -16.56 2.50
CA GLN A 142 -8.22 -16.89 1.12
C GLN A 142 -7.86 -18.34 0.77
N ASP A 143 -6.69 -18.82 1.18
CA ASP A 143 -6.28 -20.22 0.99
C ASP A 143 -7.21 -21.19 1.71
N MET A 144 -7.68 -20.85 2.92
CA MET A 144 -8.66 -21.65 3.64
C MET A 144 -10.02 -21.72 2.95
N ILE A 145 -10.49 -20.60 2.37
CA ILE A 145 -11.84 -20.50 1.78
C ILE A 145 -11.87 -21.04 0.35
N TYR A 146 -10.84 -20.74 -0.44
CA TYR A 146 -10.81 -21.00 -1.88
C TYR A 146 -9.89 -22.15 -2.28
N ALA A 147 -9.24 -22.82 -1.31
CA ALA A 147 -8.24 -23.87 -1.57
C ALA A 147 -7.13 -23.41 -2.53
N SER A 148 -6.78 -22.12 -2.47
CA SER A 148 -5.68 -21.53 -3.23
C SER A 148 -4.33 -21.80 -2.56
N GLN A 149 -3.25 -21.25 -3.12
CA GLN A 149 -1.88 -21.34 -2.61
C GLN A 149 -1.23 -19.95 -2.60
N ARG A 150 -1.94 -18.95 -2.07
CA ARG A 150 -1.51 -17.54 -2.02
C ARG A 150 -0.42 -17.30 -0.98
N ILE A 151 -0.48 -17.96 0.18
CA ILE A 151 0.56 -17.82 1.23
C ILE A 151 1.94 -18.31 0.77
N GLY A 152 1.99 -18.99 -0.38
CA GLY A 152 3.20 -19.52 -0.96
C GLY A 152 3.83 -20.68 -0.19
N PRO A 153 4.89 -21.29 -0.75
CA PRO A 153 5.60 -22.39 -0.10
C PRO A 153 6.68 -21.90 0.87
N GLY A 154 6.96 -22.70 1.90
CA GLY A 154 8.17 -22.54 2.72
C GLY A 154 8.22 -21.25 3.52
N THR A 155 9.11 -20.32 3.14
CA THR A 155 9.39 -19.08 3.87
C THR A 155 8.78 -17.83 3.24
N ASP A 156 7.86 -17.98 2.27
CA ASP A 156 7.30 -16.87 1.47
C ASP A 156 6.76 -15.73 2.35
N THR A 157 5.75 -15.98 3.18
CA THR A 157 5.22 -15.03 4.16
C THR A 157 6.30 -14.36 5.03
N VAL A 158 7.34 -15.09 5.42
CA VAL A 158 8.42 -14.51 6.24
C VAL A 158 9.28 -13.56 5.41
N ASP A 159 9.60 -13.93 4.17
CA ASP A 159 10.30 -13.08 3.22
C ASP A 159 9.46 -11.84 2.89
N ASP A 160 8.15 -11.96 2.74
CA ASP A 160 7.24 -10.88 2.40
C ASP A 160 7.10 -9.88 3.54
N LEU A 161 6.94 -10.36 4.77
CA LEU A 161 7.01 -9.54 5.98
C LEU A 161 8.37 -8.85 6.11
N PHE A 162 9.46 -9.53 5.77
CA PHE A 162 10.80 -8.95 5.82
C PHE A 162 10.97 -7.84 4.77
N MET A 163 10.49 -8.03 3.55
CA MET A 163 10.57 -7.03 2.49
C MET A 163 9.69 -5.81 2.79
N HIS A 164 8.49 -6.04 3.33
CA HIS A 164 7.62 -4.96 3.82
C HIS A 164 8.28 -4.18 4.97
N PHE A 165 8.96 -4.89 5.88
CA PHE A 165 9.75 -4.29 6.95
C PHE A 165 10.85 -3.38 6.37
N LEU A 166 11.63 -3.84 5.38
CA LEU A 166 12.69 -3.04 4.77
C LEU A 166 12.14 -1.77 4.10
N GLY A 167 11.06 -1.89 3.33
CA GLY A 167 10.40 -0.75 2.70
C GLY A 167 9.90 0.26 3.73
N THR A 168 9.26 -0.23 4.79
CA THR A 168 8.79 0.57 5.92
C THR A 168 9.94 1.28 6.64
N ALA A 169 11.04 0.57 6.95
CA ALA A 169 12.18 1.10 7.68
C ALA A 169 12.86 2.23 6.90
N ILE A 170 13.16 2.00 5.62
CA ILE A 170 13.83 2.98 4.77
C ILE A 170 13.02 4.27 4.69
N ILE A 171 11.71 4.16 4.41
CA ILE A 171 10.92 5.36 4.18
C ILE A 171 10.57 6.11 5.47
N THR A 172 10.33 5.41 6.58
CA THR A 172 10.05 6.08 7.86
C THR A 172 11.29 6.81 8.39
N ILE A 173 12.49 6.23 8.25
CA ILE A 173 13.75 6.93 8.55
C ILE A 173 13.91 8.17 7.68
N ALA A 174 13.74 8.04 6.35
CA ALA A 174 13.86 9.16 5.43
C ALA A 174 12.86 10.29 5.72
N GLN A 175 11.59 9.95 5.95
CA GLN A 175 10.57 10.92 6.36
C GLN A 175 10.91 11.57 7.69
N GLY A 176 11.56 10.84 8.58
CA GLY A 176 11.89 11.34 9.88
C GLY A 176 13.01 12.31 9.98
N VAL A 177 14.07 12.02 9.25
CA VAL A 177 15.14 12.96 8.99
C VAL A 177 14.56 14.24 8.38
N ASN A 178 13.70 14.14 7.36
CA ASN A 178 13.04 15.29 6.73
C ASN A 178 12.16 16.10 7.71
N TYR A 179 11.37 15.42 8.55
CA TYR A 179 10.53 16.08 9.55
C TYR A 179 11.36 16.84 10.60
N LEU A 180 12.48 16.26 11.05
CA LEU A 180 13.39 16.91 11.98
C LEU A 180 14.06 18.14 11.37
N PHE A 181 14.49 18.08 10.11
CA PHE A 181 15.10 19.23 9.42
C PHE A 181 14.11 20.37 9.20
N LYS A 182 12.87 20.08 8.80
CA LYS A 182 11.85 21.10 8.55
C LYS A 182 11.35 21.84 9.79
N ASN A 183 11.45 21.22 10.96
CA ASN A 183 11.02 21.83 12.24
C ASN A 183 12.16 22.47 13.03
N ARG A 184 13.39 22.48 12.49
CA ARG A 184 14.55 23.20 13.06
C ARG A 184 14.78 24.58 12.44
N ILE A 185 14.07 24.91 11.36
CA ILE A 185 14.03 26.23 10.70
C ILE A 185 12.71 26.89 11.10
#